data_AF-A0A2U2HHM0-F1
#
_entry.id   AF-A0A2U2HHM0-F1
#
_cell.length_a   1.000
_cell.length_b   1.000
_cell.length_c   1.000
_cell.angle_alpha   90.00
_cell.angle_beta   90.00
_cell.angle_gamma   90.00
#
_symmetry.space_group_name_H-M   'P 1'
#
loop_
_entity.id
_entity.type
_entity.pdbx_description
1 polymer ?
#
loop_
_entity_poly.entity_id
_entity_poly.type
_entity_poly.pdbx_seq_one_letter_code
_entity_poly.pdbx_strand_id
1 'polypeptide(L)' 'MKTLGGRIEAQRPAVSDKIGRNDPCPCGSGKKHKKCCAA' A
#
# COMPACT_ATOMS: atom_id res chain seq x y z
N MET A 1 21.60 1.65 35.28
CA MET A 1 22.26 2.42 34.19
C MET A 1 22.49 1.50 33.00
N LYS A 2 21.72 1.66 31.92
CA LYS A 2 21.93 1.07 30.57
C LYS A 2 20.95 1.78 29.62
N THR A 3 21.44 2.92 29.14
CA THR A 3 21.23 3.56 27.83
C THR A 3 19.89 3.41 27.10
N LEU A 4 19.30 4.58 26.81
CA LEU A 4 18.24 4.86 25.85
C LEU A 4 18.53 4.25 24.47
N GLY A 5 17.67 3.34 24.00
CA GLY A 5 17.64 2.84 22.62
C GLY A 5 16.42 3.40 21.89
N GLY A 6 16.66 4.20 20.85
CA GLY A 6 15.71 5.15 20.25
C GLY A 6 14.48 4.56 19.55
N ARG A 7 13.42 5.38 19.55
CA ARG A 7 12.23 5.26 18.70
C ARG A 7 12.52 5.97 17.37
N ILE A 8 12.75 5.29 16.24
CA ILE A 8 12.59 5.88 14.88
C ILE A 8 12.36 4.75 13.84
N GLU A 9 11.15 4.78 13.24
CA GLU A 9 10.76 4.40 11.86
C GLU A 9 10.80 2.92 11.40
N ALA A 10 9.64 2.30 11.19
CA ALA A 10 8.76 2.52 10.03
C ALA A 10 9.39 2.03 8.72
N GLN A 11 9.21 0.75 8.43
CA GLN A 11 8.62 0.31 7.15
C GLN A 11 8.27 -1.16 7.32
N ARG A 12 7.00 -1.43 7.66
CA ARG A 12 6.36 -2.67 7.18
C ARG A 12 6.71 -2.73 5.69
N PRO A 13 7.21 -3.86 5.15
CA PRO A 13 7.51 -3.92 3.73
C PRO A 13 6.27 -3.38 3.03
N ALA A 14 6.46 -2.34 2.22
CA ALA A 14 5.38 -1.84 1.39
C ALA A 14 4.91 -3.07 0.62
N VAL A 15 3.79 -3.64 1.07
CA VAL A 15 3.00 -4.56 0.28
C VAL A 15 2.55 -3.71 -0.87
N SER A 16 3.44 -3.62 -1.86
CA SER A 16 3.09 -3.38 -3.23
C SER A 16 2.33 -4.63 -3.62
N ASP A 17 1.13 -4.76 -3.06
CA ASP A 17 0.07 -5.58 -3.58
C ASP A 17 -0.07 -5.08 -5.00
N LYS A 18 0.59 -5.79 -5.92
CA LYS A 18 0.59 -5.46 -7.33
C LYS A 18 -0.83 -5.75 -7.79
N ILE A 19 -1.71 -4.81 -7.49
CA ILE A 19 -3.13 -4.92 -7.78
C ILE A 19 -3.25 -5.16 -9.27
N GLY A 20 -3.84 -6.30 -9.61
CA GLY A 20 -4.00 -6.68 -10.99
C GLY A 20 -4.79 -5.61 -11.72
N ARG A 21 -4.40 -5.31 -12.98
CA ARG A 21 -5.14 -4.38 -13.85
C ARG A 21 -6.64 -4.72 -13.92
N ASN A 22 -7.02 -5.98 -13.74
CA ASN A 22 -8.41 -6.43 -13.78
C ASN A 22 -9.14 -6.47 -12.42
N ASP A 23 -8.42 -6.31 -11.30
CA ASP A 23 -9.00 -6.32 -9.95
C ASP A 23 -9.87 -5.09 -9.69
N PRO A 24 -10.81 -5.13 -8.72
CA PRO A 24 -11.59 -3.97 -8.32
C PRO A 24 -10.67 -2.83 -7.81
N CYS A 25 -10.97 -1.59 -8.19
CA CYS A 25 -10.18 -0.43 -7.78
C CYS A 25 -10.24 -0.23 -6.25
N PRO A 26 -9.09 -0.07 -5.57
CA PRO A 26 -9.06 0.13 -4.12
C PRO A 26 -9.55 1.54 -3.74
N CYS A 27 -9.76 2.41 -4.74
CA CYS A 27 -10.39 3.72 -4.60
C CYS A 27 -11.91 3.67 -4.30
N GLY A 28 -12.52 2.48 -4.29
CA GLY A 28 -13.95 2.34 -3.97
C GLY A 28 -14.92 2.71 -5.10
N SER A 29 -14.41 2.94 -6.32
CA SER A 29 -15.25 3.33 -7.46
C SER A 29 -16.12 2.22 -8.04
N GLY A 30 -15.92 0.97 -7.62
CA GLY A 30 -16.57 -0.22 -8.18
C GLY A 30 -16.07 -0.61 -9.59
N LYS A 31 -15.14 0.15 -10.18
CA LYS A 31 -14.55 -0.12 -11.50
C LYS A 31 -13.29 -0.99 -11.37
N LYS A 32 -12.94 -1.71 -12.44
CA LYS A 32 -11.64 -2.42 -12.52
C LYS A 32 -10.48 -1.41 -12.47
N HIS A 33 -9.36 -1.79 -11.84
CA HIS A 33 -8.19 -0.94 -11.64
C HIS A 33 -7.70 -0.27 -12.94
N LYS A 34 -7.61 -1.03 -14.04
CA LYS A 34 -7.23 -0.53 -15.38
C LYS A 34 -8.20 0.44 -16.04
N LYS A 35 -9.42 0.59 -15.50
CA LYS A 35 -10.44 1.52 -16.00
C LYS A 35 -10.69 2.66 -15.01
N CYS A 36 -9.84 2.81 -14.00
CA CYS A 36 -9.99 3.79 -12.94
C CYS A 36 -8.64 4.45 -12.60
N CYS A 37 -7.92 3.96 -11.60
CA CYS A 37 -6.66 4.57 -11.15
C CYS A 37 -5.43 4.18 -11.98
N ALA A 38 -5.50 3.10 -12.78
CA ALA A 38 -4.46 2.73 -13.74
C ALA A 38 -4.91 2.91 -15.20
N ALA A 39 -5.89 3.79 -15.41
CA ALA A 39 -6.14 4.38 -16.73
C ALA A 39 -4.98 5.30 -17.12
#